data_AF-A0A2P5B5T3-F1
#
_entry.id   AF-A0A2P5B5T3-F1
#
_cell.length_a   1.000
_cell.length_b   1.000
_cell.length_c   1.000
_cell.angle_alpha   90.00
_cell.angle_beta   90.00
_cell.angle_gamma   90.00
#
_symmetry.space_group_name_H-M   'P 1'
#
loop_
_entity.id
_entity.type
_entity.pdbx_description
1 polymer ?
#
loop_
_entity_poly.entity_id
_entity_poly.type
_entity_poly.pdbx_seq_one_letter_code
_entity_poly.pdbx_strand_id
1 'polypeptide(L)'
;AAFSLELNTIGIGIVVRDFRGQVLGCASINLAKASSPFVIESLTFEEGQSFAVTNGFQIGIAEFDASNIIKAILSNSVAGIEEPIVSNTKKLLKFFGS
;
A
#
# COMPACT_ATOMS: atom_id res chain seq x y z
N ALA A 1 2.96 -3.51 -7.34
CA ALA A 1 3.98 -4.48 -6.88
C ALA A 1 4.29 -5.45 -8.01
N ALA A 2 5.47 -6.04 -8.02
CA ALA A 2 5.87 -7.10 -8.96
C ALA A 2 6.13 -8.39 -8.19
N PHE A 3 5.64 -9.52 -8.68
CA PHE A 3 5.83 -10.82 -8.03
C PHE A 3 6.82 -11.68 -8.83
N SER A 4 7.84 -12.23 -8.15
CA SER A 4 8.77 -13.21 -8.72
C SER A 4 8.44 -14.59 -8.17
N LEU A 5 7.92 -15.47 -9.04
CA LEU A 5 7.63 -16.87 -8.72
C LEU A 5 8.90 -17.66 -8.37
N GLU A 6 9.99 -17.39 -9.10
CA GLU A 6 11.26 -18.11 -8.95
C GLU A 6 11.93 -17.81 -7.60
N LEU A 7 11.88 -16.56 -7.17
CA LEU A 7 12.50 -16.12 -5.92
C LEU A 7 11.52 -16.15 -4.74
N ASN A 8 10.23 -16.37 -5.00
CA ASN A 8 9.14 -16.21 -4.04
C ASN A 8 9.22 -14.86 -3.30
N THR A 9 9.47 -13.79 -4.04
CA THR A 9 9.62 -12.42 -3.51
C THR A 9 8.66 -11.46 -4.17
N ILE A 10 8.37 -10.39 -3.45
CA ILE A 10 7.57 -9.27 -3.91
C ILE A 10 8.46 -8.05 -4.00
N GLY A 11 8.52 -7.43 -5.17
CA GLY A 11 9.10 -6.11 -5.37
C GLY A 11 8.03 -5.03 -5.20
N ILE A 12 8.30 -4.07 -4.33
CA ILE A 12 7.46 -2.89 -4.06
C ILE A 12 8.22 -1.66 -4.52
N GLY A 13 7.58 -0.84 -5.36
CA GLY A 13 8.07 0.48 -5.74
C GLY A 13 7.17 1.55 -5.12
N ILE A 14 7.77 2.53 -4.45
CA ILE A 14 7.07 3.65 -3.82
C ILE A 14 7.58 4.94 -4.45
N VAL A 15 6.65 5.85 -4.78
CA VAL A 15 6.97 7.17 -5.32
C VAL A 15 6.09 8.21 -4.61
N VAL A 16 6.71 9.19 -3.98
CA VAL A 16 6.04 10.36 -3.39
C VAL A 16 6.22 11.54 -4.33
N ARG A 17 5.11 12.20 -4.68
CA ARG A 17 5.10 13.37 -5.57
C ARG A 17 4.39 14.55 -4.92
N ASP A 18 4.80 15.76 -5.29
CA ASP A 18 4.04 16.97 -5.00
C ASP A 18 2.86 17.15 -5.98
N PHE A 19 2.04 18.18 -5.75
CA PHE A 19 0.87 18.49 -6.59
C PHE A 19 1.23 18.91 -8.04
N ARG A 20 2.51 19.19 -8.32
CA ARG A 20 3.02 19.51 -9.66
C ARG A 20 3.58 18.25 -10.34
N GLY A 21 3.52 17.10 -9.69
CA GLY A 21 4.06 15.83 -10.15
C GLY A 21 5.57 15.68 -9.93
N GLN A 22 6.24 16.59 -9.21
CA GLN A 22 7.67 16.47 -8.91
C GLN A 22 7.88 15.36 -7.89
N VAL A 23 8.84 14.47 -8.14
CA VAL A 23 9.20 13.39 -7.21
C VAL A 23 9.96 13.98 -6.02
N LEU A 24 9.42 13.79 -4.83
CA LEU A 24 10.04 14.21 -3.56
C LEU A 24 10.78 13.07 -2.88
N GLY A 25 10.45 11.82 -3.19
CA GLY A 25 11.10 10.64 -2.65
C GLY A 25 10.65 9.38 -3.35
N CYS A 26 11.51 8.35 -3.34
CA CYS A 26 11.19 7.03 -3.85
C CYS A 26 11.90 5.94 -3.04
N ALA A 27 11.32 4.75 -3.05
CA ALA A 27 11.92 3.56 -2.45
C ALA A 27 11.61 2.33 -3.27
N SER A 28 12.50 1.34 -3.16
CA SER A 28 12.31 -0.01 -3.70
C SER A 28 12.55 -1.00 -2.58
N ILE A 29 11.57 -1.87 -2.33
CA ILE A 29 11.57 -2.79 -1.20
C ILE A 29 11.29 -4.19 -1.72
N ASN A 30 12.03 -5.17 -1.21
CA ASN A 30 11.80 -6.58 -1.50
C ASN A 30 11.28 -7.27 -0.24
N LEU A 31 10.08 -7.83 -0.30
CA LEU A 31 9.52 -8.66 0.76
C LEU A 31 9.67 -10.14 0.40
N ALA A 32 10.11 -10.93 1.38
CA ALA A 32 10.19 -12.38 1.25
C ALA A 32 8.81 -13.02 1.47
N LYS A 33 8.51 -14.06 0.70
CA LYS A 33 7.26 -14.86 0.72
C LYS A 33 6.01 -14.07 0.33
N ALA A 34 5.52 -14.33 -0.88
CA ALA A 34 4.18 -13.95 -1.25
C ALA A 34 3.16 -14.98 -0.74
N SER A 35 2.08 -14.49 -0.16
CA SER A 35 0.95 -15.31 0.29
C SER A 35 -0.20 -15.29 -0.72
N SER A 36 -0.70 -14.11 -1.10
CA SER A 36 -1.71 -13.94 -2.15
C SER A 36 -1.60 -12.57 -2.82
N PRO A 37 -2.08 -12.38 -4.06
CA PRO A 37 -2.11 -11.07 -4.72
C PRO A 37 -2.77 -9.98 -3.86
N PHE A 38 -3.85 -10.33 -3.15
CA PHE A 38 -4.52 -9.40 -2.24
C PHE A 38 -3.63 -8.96 -1.07
N VAL A 39 -2.96 -9.91 -0.41
CA VAL A 39 -2.05 -9.60 0.71
C VAL A 39 -0.85 -8.79 0.22
N ILE A 40 -0.31 -9.12 -0.97
CA ILE A 40 0.79 -8.39 -1.61
C ILE A 40 0.40 -6.93 -1.82
N GLU A 41 -0.72 -6.69 -2.48
CA GLU A 41 -1.19 -5.33 -2.77
C GLU A 41 -1.43 -4.55 -1.46
N SER A 42 -1.89 -5.23 -0.40
CA SER A 42 -2.23 -4.58 0.87
C SER A 42 -0.99 -4.16 1.63
N LEU A 43 0.00 -5.06 1.71
CA LEU A 43 1.32 -4.76 2.27
C LEU A 43 2.01 -3.65 1.50
N THR A 44 1.85 -3.62 0.17
CA THR A 44 2.43 -2.54 -0.65
C THR A 44 1.83 -1.18 -0.28
N PHE A 45 0.52 -1.12 0.00
CA PHE A 45 -0.14 0.10 0.44
C PHE A 45 0.30 0.54 1.85
N GLU A 46 0.43 -0.41 2.78
CA GLU A 46 0.94 -0.14 4.13
C GLU A 46 2.38 0.37 4.11
N GLU A 47 3.25 -0.28 3.34
CA GLU A 47 4.66 0.09 3.21
C GLU A 47 4.84 1.47 2.57
N GLY A 48 4.05 1.78 1.54
CA GLY A 48 4.04 3.10 0.90
C GLY A 48 3.68 4.22 1.86
N GLN A 49 2.70 4.00 2.74
CA GLN A 49 2.31 4.98 3.76
C GLN A 49 3.34 5.10 4.87
N SER A 50 3.85 3.97 5.37
CA SER A 50 4.90 3.93 6.39
C SER A 50 6.13 4.71 5.91
N PHE A 51 6.55 4.50 4.66
CA PHE A 51 7.60 5.27 4.03
C PHE A 51 7.30 6.78 4.03
N ALA A 52 6.10 7.18 3.58
CA ALA A 52 5.75 8.59 3.51
C ALA A 52 5.76 9.26 4.90
N VAL A 53 5.10 8.66 5.90
CA VAL A 53 5.01 9.20 7.26
C VAL A 53 6.39 9.25 7.93
N THR A 54 7.18 8.19 7.82
CA THR A 54 8.51 8.12 8.43
C THR A 54 9.47 9.16 7.85
N ASN A 55 9.27 9.56 6.60
CA ASN A 55 10.05 10.60 5.93
C ASN A 55 9.42 12.01 6.04
N GLY A 56 8.40 12.18 6.88
CA GLY A 56 7.79 13.49 7.16
C GLY A 56 6.86 14.01 6.07
N PHE A 57 6.42 13.17 5.14
CA PHE A 57 5.43 13.55 4.13
C PHE A 57 4.01 13.43 4.68
N GLN A 58 3.19 14.44 4.36
CA GLN A 58 1.74 14.35 4.55
C GLN A 58 1.10 13.78 3.28
N ILE A 59 0.37 12.67 3.43
CA ILE A 59 -0.26 11.97 2.30
C ILE A 59 -1.61 12.62 2.02
N GLY A 60 -1.73 13.34 0.90
CA GLY A 60 -3.02 13.87 0.42
C GLY A 60 -3.76 12.89 -0.50
N ILE A 61 -3.04 12.15 -1.33
CA ILE A 61 -3.58 11.18 -2.29
C ILE A 61 -2.65 9.96 -2.31
N ALA A 62 -3.22 8.77 -2.31
CA ALA A 62 -2.51 7.53 -2.56
C ALA A 62 -3.03 6.89 -3.86
N GLU A 63 -2.15 6.69 -4.83
CA GLU A 63 -2.46 6.07 -6.13
C GLU A 63 -1.98 4.63 -6.14
N PHE A 64 -2.87 3.68 -6.45
CA PHE A 64 -2.56 2.26 -6.50
C PHE A 64 -3.37 1.56 -7.59
N ASP A 65 -2.72 0.74 -8.41
CA ASP A 65 -3.37 -0.11 -9.42
C ASP A 65 -3.74 -1.47 -8.81
N ALA A 66 -4.57 -1.42 -7.75
CA ALA A 66 -5.00 -2.57 -6.97
C ALA A 66 -6.52 -2.50 -6.77
N SER A 67 -7.27 -2.65 -7.86
CA SER A 67 -8.73 -2.42 -7.86
C SER A 67 -9.48 -3.31 -6.85
N ASN A 68 -8.95 -4.49 -6.53
CA ASN A 68 -9.52 -5.41 -5.54
C ASN A 68 -9.40 -4.85 -4.12
N ILE A 69 -8.27 -4.23 -3.79
CA ILE A 69 -8.07 -3.55 -2.50
C ILE A 69 -8.91 -2.30 -2.41
N ILE A 70 -8.94 -1.49 -3.46
CA ILE A 70 -9.77 -0.29 -3.50
C ILE A 70 -11.24 -0.69 -3.23
N LYS A 71 -11.73 -1.76 -3.87
CA LYS A 71 -13.07 -2.30 -3.60
C LYS A 71 -13.21 -2.83 -2.17
N ALA A 72 -12.25 -3.55 -1.62
CA ALA A 72 -12.29 -4.08 -0.25
C ALA A 72 -12.30 -2.97 0.82
N ILE A 73 -11.52 -1.91 0.61
CA ILE A 73 -11.50 -0.71 1.45
C ILE A 73 -12.86 0.00 1.38
N LEU A 74 -13.39 0.23 0.18
CA LEU A 74 -14.62 1.00 -0.03
C LEU A 74 -15.91 0.24 0.36
N SER A 75 -15.93 -1.09 0.25
CA SER A 75 -17.16 -1.89 0.40
C SER A 75 -17.45 -2.39 1.83
N ASN A 76 -16.55 -2.19 2.80
CA ASN A 76 -16.64 -2.81 4.13
C ASN A 76 -16.78 -4.35 4.14
N SER A 77 -16.52 -5.01 3.01
CA SER A 77 -16.75 -6.43 2.80
C SER A 77 -15.43 -7.19 2.79
N VAL A 78 -14.86 -7.49 3.95
CA VAL A 78 -13.74 -8.44 4.04
C VAL A 78 -13.97 -9.34 5.24
N ALA A 79 -13.99 -10.65 5.02
CA ALA A 79 -14.08 -11.68 6.04
C ALA A 79 -12.87 -12.61 5.93
N GLY A 80 -12.21 -12.91 7.06
CA GLY A 80 -11.07 -13.84 7.11
C GLY A 80 -9.73 -13.17 7.46
N ILE A 81 -8.62 -13.80 7.06
CA ILE A 81 -7.22 -13.43 7.42
C ILE A 81 -6.81 -12.00 7.00
N GLU A 82 -7.58 -11.40 6.10
CA GLU A 82 -7.35 -10.12 5.44
C GLU A 82 -7.99 -8.94 6.19
N GLU A 83 -8.91 -9.22 7.13
CA GLU A 83 -9.62 -8.22 7.93
C GLU A 83 -8.70 -7.30 8.74
N PRO A 84 -7.64 -7.78 9.43
CA PRO A 84 -6.75 -6.91 10.20
C PRO A 84 -6.00 -5.91 9.29
N ILE A 85 -5.58 -6.37 8.11
CA ILE A 85 -4.83 -5.56 7.15
C ILE A 85 -5.71 -4.45 6.57
N VAL A 86 -6.95 -4.79 6.22
CA VAL A 86 -7.94 -3.84 5.70
C VAL A 86 -8.38 -2.84 6.77
N SER A 87 -8.52 -3.29 8.03
CA SER A 87 -8.83 -2.44 9.17
C SER A 87 -7.72 -1.44 9.46
N ASN A 88 -6.45 -1.86 9.45
CA ASN A 88 -5.29 -0.96 9.59
C ASN A 88 -5.23 0.06 8.46
N THR A 89 -5.40 -0.39 7.22
CA THR A 89 -5.45 0.46 6.03
C THR A 89 -6.54 1.54 6.15
N LYS A 90 -7.74 1.18 6.64
CA LYS A 90 -8.84 2.13 6.89
C LYS A 90 -8.55 3.13 8.00
N LYS A 91 -7.96 2.67 9.11
CA LYS A 91 -7.58 3.57 10.21
C LYS A 91 -6.60 4.63 9.74
N LEU A 92 -5.62 4.22 8.92
CA LEU A 92 -4.66 5.12 8.32
C LEU A 92 -5.35 6.12 7.37
N LEU A 93 -6.23 5.66 6.48
CA LEU A 93 -7.00 6.53 5.57
C LEU A 93 -7.87 7.56 6.33
N LYS A 94 -8.52 7.16 7.44
CA LYS A 94 -9.34 8.08 8.24
C LYS A 94 -8.50 9.15 8.95
N PHE A 95 -7.23 8.88 9.26
CA PHE A 95 -6.34 9.81 9.95
C PHE A 95 -5.96 11.03 9.07
N PHE A 96 -6.11 10.93 7.76
CA PHE A 96 -5.80 12.02 6.81
C PHE A 96 -7.04 12.78 6.32
N GLY A 97 -8.25 12.33 6.69
CA GLY A 97 -9.52 12.93 6.28
C GLY A 97 -10.21 13.79 7.36
N SER A 98 -9.53 14.07 8.47
CA SER A 98 -10.05 14.87 9.60
C SER A 98 -9.32 16.19 9.75
#